data_AF-A0A832T0M6-F1
#
_entry.id   AF-A0A832T0M6-F1
#
_cell.length_a   1.000
_cell.length_b   1.000
_cell.length_c   1.000
_cell.angle_alpha   90.00
_cell.angle_beta   90.00
_cell.angle_gamma   90.00
#
_symmetry.space_group_name_H-M   'P 1'
#
loop_
_entity.id
_entity.type
_entity.pdbx_description
1 polymer ?
#
loop_
_entity_poly.entity_id
_entity_poly.type
_entity_poly.pdbx_seq_one_letter_code
_entity_poly.pdbx_strand_id
1 'polypeptide(L)'
;MSCVDESTAEKIARKKALGRLGILRRSIMVFKVRVGEDWLFGFVRTKFKEEGFQIAVKLAYVDCKGIALEKIPSEINESIREYIERHVAMLLERELSSLVK
;
A
#
# COMPACT_ATOMS: atom_id res chain seq x y z
N MET A 1 21.86 -16.27 5.00
CA MET A 1 21.76 -15.12 4.08
C MET A 1 20.98 -14.03 4.79
N SER A 2 21.36 -12.76 4.65
CA SER A 2 20.61 -11.64 5.22
C SER A 2 19.41 -11.30 4.35
N CYS A 3 18.29 -10.90 4.96
CA CYS A 3 17.14 -10.36 4.21
C CYS A 3 17.51 -9.10 3.43
N VAL A 4 16.78 -8.82 2.36
CA VAL A 4 16.91 -7.55 1.62
C VAL A 4 16.57 -6.36 2.53
N ASP A 5 17.30 -5.26 2.34
CA ASP A 5 16.96 -4.00 3.01
C ASP A 5 15.64 -3.42 2.48
N GLU A 6 15.09 -2.48 3.25
CA GLU A 6 13.81 -1.84 2.94
C GLU A 6 13.81 -1.13 1.58
N SER A 7 14.91 -0.45 1.22
CA SER A 7 14.99 0.30 -0.04
C SER A 7 14.94 -0.62 -1.25
N THR A 8 15.60 -1.76 -1.15
CA THR A 8 15.61 -2.82 -2.16
C THR A 8 14.23 -3.45 -2.26
N ALA A 9 13.59 -3.78 -1.13
CA ALA A 9 12.24 -4.32 -1.12
C ALA A 9 11.21 -3.35 -1.75
N GLU A 10 11.30 -2.04 -1.45
CA GLU A 10 10.39 -1.04 -2.02
C GLU A 10 10.55 -0.93 -3.55
N LYS A 11 11.79 -0.92 -4.05
CA LYS A 11 12.05 -0.87 -5.51
C LYS A 11 11.39 -2.05 -6.23
N ILE A 12 11.47 -3.23 -5.64
CA ILE A 12 10.88 -4.46 -6.18
C ILE A 12 9.34 -4.38 -6.12
N ALA A 13 8.80 -4.00 -4.97
CA ALA A 13 7.36 -3.81 -4.78
C ALA A 13 6.76 -2.79 -5.77
N ARG A 14 7.45 -1.66 -5.95
CA ARG A 14 7.03 -0.57 -6.85
C ARG A 14 6.98 -1.05 -8.30
N LYS A 15 8.00 -1.78 -8.74
CA LYS A 15 8.03 -2.40 -10.08
C LYS A 15 6.88 -3.39 -10.27
N LYS A 16 6.58 -4.20 -9.25
CA LYS A 16 5.47 -5.17 -9.29
C LYS A 16 4.10 -4.49 -9.36
N ALA A 17 3.80 -3.57 -8.45
CA ALA A 17 2.48 -2.97 -8.33
C ALA A 17 2.15 -1.98 -9.46
N LEU A 18 3.15 -1.23 -9.93
CA LEU A 18 2.95 -0.08 -10.82
C LEU A 18 3.56 -0.28 -12.21
N GLY A 19 4.27 -1.38 -12.45
CA GLY A 19 4.97 -1.66 -13.70
C GLY A 19 6.25 -0.82 -13.88
N ARG A 20 6.91 -0.99 -15.04
CA ARG A 20 8.21 -0.34 -15.34
C ARG A 20 8.17 1.20 -15.29
N LEU A 21 7.04 1.80 -15.67
CA LEU A 21 6.84 3.26 -15.65
C LEU A 21 6.27 3.77 -14.31
N GLY A 22 5.97 2.88 -13.37
CA GLY A 22 5.44 3.23 -12.06
C GLY A 22 6.36 4.10 -11.22
N ILE A 23 7.67 4.01 -11.47
CA ILE A 23 8.72 4.81 -10.81
C ILE A 23 8.58 6.30 -11.14
N LEU A 24 8.01 6.65 -12.30
CA LEU A 24 7.85 8.03 -12.76
C LEU A 24 6.58 8.71 -12.23
N ARG A 25 5.70 7.98 -11.55
CA ARG A 25 4.44 8.52 -11.03
C ARG A 25 4.67 9.27 -9.71
N ARG A 26 4.84 10.59 -9.81
CA ARG A 26 5.13 11.50 -8.69
C ARG A 26 4.00 11.63 -7.66
N SER A 27 2.76 11.28 -8.01
CA SER A 27 1.58 11.44 -7.13
C SER A 27 1.15 10.17 -6.41
N ILE A 28 2.12 9.32 -6.06
CA ILE A 28 1.86 8.07 -5.34
C ILE A 28 2.51 8.15 -3.96
N MET A 29 1.67 8.17 -2.94
CA MET A 29 2.10 8.00 -1.56
C MET A 29 2.35 6.52 -1.29
N VAL A 30 3.33 6.22 -0.43
CA VAL A 30 3.69 4.85 -0.07
C VAL A 30 3.58 4.67 1.43
N PHE A 31 2.93 3.60 1.85
CA PHE A 31 3.06 3.08 3.19
C PHE A 31 3.74 1.71 3.15
N LYS A 32 4.43 1.37 4.24
CA LYS A 32 5.18 0.13 4.39
C LYS A 32 4.82 -0.50 5.73
N VAL A 33 4.62 -1.81 5.73
CA VAL A 33 4.31 -2.62 6.91
C VAL A 33 5.26 -3.79 6.95
N ARG A 34 5.92 -3.99 8.09
CA ARG A 34 6.78 -5.15 8.34
C ARG A 34 5.90 -6.35 8.69
N VAL A 35 6.13 -7.48 8.03
CA VAL A 35 5.42 -8.74 8.30
C VAL A 35 6.46 -9.82 8.61
N GLY A 36 6.81 -9.97 9.89
CA GLY A 36 7.94 -10.82 10.27
C GLY A 36 9.24 -10.38 9.59
N GLU A 37 9.79 -11.24 8.73
CA GLU A 37 10.98 -10.94 7.92
C GLU A 37 10.68 -10.39 6.51
N ASP A 38 9.40 -10.24 6.17
CA ASP A 38 8.90 -9.79 4.87
C ASP A 38 8.34 -8.36 4.94
N TRP A 39 7.92 -7.84 3.79
CA TRP A 39 7.37 -6.49 3.65
C TRP A 39 6.07 -6.48 2.86
N LEU A 40 5.11 -5.68 3.35
CA LEU A 40 3.93 -5.27 2.60
C LEU A 40 4.03 -3.77 2.28
N PHE A 41 3.96 -3.44 1.00
CA PHE A 41 3.93 -2.05 0.53
C PHE A 41 2.57 -1.71 -0.04
N GLY A 42 2.05 -0.54 0.32
CA GLY A 42 0.85 0.03 -0.27
C GLY A 42 1.15 1.31 -1.04
N PHE A 43 0.70 1.35 -2.29
CA PHE A 43 0.85 2.46 -3.20
C PHE A 43 -0.51 3.14 -3.36
N VAL A 44 -0.64 4.32 -2.76
CA VAL A 44 -1.88 5.08 -2.68
C VAL A 44 -1.86 6.19 -3.72
N ARG A 45 -2.86 6.20 -4.59
CA ARG A 45 -3.11 7.27 -5.55
C ARG A 45 -4.45 7.91 -5.22
N THR A 46 -4.44 9.21 -4.97
CA THR A 46 -5.64 10.01 -4.79
C THR A 46 -5.94 10.83 -6.04
N LYS A 47 -7.22 11.02 -6.35
CA LYS A 47 -7.67 11.91 -7.43
C LYS A 47 -8.90 12.68 -6.93
N PHE A 48 -8.79 14.00 -6.93
CA PHE A 48 -9.93 14.89 -6.68
C PHE A 48 -10.63 15.23 -7.99
N LYS A 49 -11.95 15.34 -7.93
CA LYS A 49 -12.86 15.79 -8.98
C LYS A 49 -13.90 16.72 -8.35
N GLU A 50 -14.70 17.39 -9.16
CA GLU A 50 -15.72 18.34 -8.68
C GLU A 50 -16.72 17.68 -7.70
N GLU A 51 -17.09 16.42 -7.93
CA GLU A 51 -18.05 15.68 -7.10
C GLU A 51 -17.43 14.90 -5.93
N GLY A 52 -16.12 15.03 -5.66
CA GLY A 52 -15.45 14.36 -4.56
C GLY A 52 -14.08 13.78 -4.90
N PHE A 53 -13.66 12.72 -4.22
CA PHE A 53 -12.34 12.12 -4.43
C PHE A 53 -12.39 10.60 -4.59
N GLN A 54 -11.41 10.06 -5.30
CA GLN A 54 -11.18 8.63 -5.46
C GLN A 54 -9.81 8.27 -4.87
N ILE A 55 -9.77 7.21 -4.07
CA ILE A 55 -8.55 6.61 -3.54
C ILE A 55 -8.37 5.24 -4.19
N ALA A 56 -7.25 5.04 -4.88
CA ALA A 56 -6.85 3.75 -5.41
C ALA A 56 -5.61 3.27 -4.66
N VAL A 57 -5.70 2.09 -4.03
CA VAL A 57 -4.58 1.46 -3.32
C VAL A 57 -4.16 0.21 -4.06
N LYS A 58 -2.88 0.08 -4.35
CA LYS A 58 -2.28 -1.19 -4.80
C LYS A 58 -1.33 -1.71 -3.75
N LEU A 59 -1.45 -2.99 -3.44
CA LEU A 59 -0.60 -3.66 -2.47
C LEU A 59 0.40 -4.57 -3.19
N ALA A 60 1.61 -4.68 -2.64
CA ALA A 60 2.62 -5.65 -3.07
C ALA A 60 3.32 -6.24 -1.85
N TYR A 61 3.47 -7.56 -1.86
CA TYR A 61 4.16 -8.31 -0.83
C TYR A 61 5.54 -8.74 -1.34
N VAL A 62 6.59 -8.50 -0.57
CA VAL A 62 7.97 -8.85 -0.90
C VAL A 62 8.56 -9.66 0.25
N ASP A 63 9.02 -10.87 -0.06
CA ASP A 63 9.64 -11.72 0.95
C ASP A 63 11.04 -11.25 1.36
N CYS A 64 11.58 -11.84 2.43
CA CYS A 64 12.94 -11.59 2.92
C CYS A 64 14.03 -11.73 1.82
N LYS A 65 13.79 -12.54 0.79
CA LYS A 65 14.73 -12.76 -0.32
C LYS A 65 14.58 -11.72 -1.44
N GLY A 66 13.64 -10.79 -1.33
CA GLY A 66 13.36 -9.79 -2.35
C GLY A 66 12.48 -10.30 -3.49
N ILE A 67 11.69 -11.35 -3.28
CA ILE A 67 10.75 -11.86 -4.27
C ILE A 67 9.40 -11.20 -4.03
N ALA A 68 8.94 -10.42 -5.03
CA ALA A 68 7.58 -9.92 -5.05
C ALA A 68 6.61 -11.05 -5.41
N LEU A 69 5.75 -11.44 -4.46
CA LEU A 69 4.78 -12.49 -4.68
C LEU A 69 3.70 -12.05 -5.68
N GLU A 70 3.18 -13.02 -6.44
CA GLU A 70 2.05 -12.79 -7.36
C GLU A 70 0.77 -12.41 -6.61
N LYS A 71 0.59 -12.96 -5.41
CA LYS A 71 -0.54 -12.71 -4.53
C LYS A 71 -0.02 -12.50 -3.10
N ILE A 72 -0.72 -11.63 -2.36
CA ILE A 72 -0.53 -11.50 -0.92
C ILE A 72 -1.02 -12.80 -0.27
N PRO A 73 -0.32 -13.32 0.77
CA PRO A 73 -0.82 -14.45 1.55
C PRO A 73 -2.28 -14.24 1.98
N SER A 74 -3.12 -15.26 1.86
CA SER A 74 -4.57 -15.15 2.03
C SER A 74 -4.97 -14.60 3.39
N GLU A 75 -4.35 -15.10 4.45
CA GLU A 75 -4.57 -14.67 5.84
C GLU A 75 -4.37 -13.16 6.03
N ILE A 76 -3.28 -12.63 5.48
CA ILE A 76 -2.95 -11.19 5.53
C ILE A 76 -3.96 -10.40 4.70
N ASN A 77 -4.27 -10.89 3.49
CA ASN A 77 -5.18 -10.21 2.57
C ASN A 77 -6.61 -10.13 3.12
N GLU A 78 -7.09 -11.19 3.77
CA GLU A 78 -8.40 -11.22 4.43
C GLU A 78 -8.45 -10.25 5.61
N SER A 79 -7.42 -10.27 6.47
CA SER A 79 -7.31 -9.32 7.60
C SER A 79 -7.34 -7.86 7.15
N ILE A 80 -6.61 -7.52 6.08
CA ILE A 80 -6.60 -6.17 5.50
C ILE A 80 -7.97 -5.81 4.94
N ARG A 81 -8.60 -6.72 4.20
CA ARG A 81 -9.92 -6.49 3.60
C ARG A 81 -10.96 -6.19 4.68
N GLU A 82 -11.06 -7.05 5.69
CA GLU A 82 -12.03 -6.87 6.77
C GLU A 82 -11.82 -5.55 7.52
N TYR A 83 -10.56 -5.19 7.78
CA TYR A 83 -10.25 -3.93 8.44
C TYR A 83 -10.70 -2.73 7.60
N ILE A 84 -10.36 -2.70 6.31
CA ILE A 84 -10.71 -1.59 5.41
C ILE A 84 -12.23 -1.45 5.27
N GLU A 85 -12.93 -2.55 5.00
CA GLU A 85 -14.38 -2.55 4.77
C GLU A 85 -15.15 -2.05 6.00
N ARG A 86 -14.66 -2.34 7.21
CA ARG A 86 -15.33 -1.94 8.45
C ARG A 86 -14.93 -0.55 8.95
N HIS A 87 -13.69 -0.09 8.70
CA HIS A 87 -13.14 1.06 9.42
C HIS A 87 -12.79 2.27 8.55
N VAL A 88 -12.74 2.14 7.21
CA VAL A 88 -12.27 3.25 6.36
C VAL A 88 -13.12 4.51 6.50
N ALA A 89 -14.44 4.36 6.60
CA ALA A 89 -15.36 5.49 6.78
C ALA A 89 -15.13 6.20 8.12
N MET A 90 -14.99 5.44 9.20
CA MET A 90 -14.70 5.97 10.54
C MET A 90 -13.36 6.69 10.61
N LEU A 91 -12.33 6.18 9.92
CA LEU A 91 -11.02 6.85 9.83
C LEU A 91 -11.12 8.18 9.09
N LEU A 92 -11.84 8.21 7.97
CA LEU A 92 -12.06 9.46 7.22
C LEU A 92 -12.86 10.47 8.04
N GLU A 93 -13.92 10.03 8.72
CA GLU A 93 -14.70 10.90 9.62
C GLU A 93 -13.81 11.52 10.69
N ARG A 94 -12.99 10.72 11.37
CA ARG A 94 -12.08 11.19 12.42
C ARG A 94 -11.11 12.25 11.90
N GLU A 95 -10.40 11.96 10.81
CA GLU A 95 -9.36 12.85 10.29
C GLU A 95 -9.98 14.13 9.68
N LEU A 96 -11.06 13.99 8.90
CA LEU A 96 -11.70 15.16 8.28
C LEU A 96 -12.37 16.05 9.33
N SER A 97 -13.03 15.48 10.34
CA SER A 97 -13.66 16.26 11.42
C SER A 97 -12.65 17.12 12.20
N SER A 98 -11.37 16.77 12.18
CA SER A 98 -10.31 17.59 12.79
C SER A 98 -9.91 18.81 11.94
N LEU A 99 -10.17 18.77 10.62
CA LEU A 99 -9.74 19.78 9.65
C LEU A 99 -10.85 20.79 9.29
N VAL A 100 -12.13 20.40 9.42
CA VAL A 100 -13.29 21.27 9.15
C VAL A 100 -13.86 21.96 10.41
N LYS A 101 -13.08 21.99 11.49
CA LYS A 101 -13.40 22.77 12.71
C LYS A 101 -12.72 24.12 12.70
#